data_AF-A0A3C0YWP9-F1
#
_entry.id   AF-A0A3C0YWP9-F1
#
_cell.length_a   1.000
_cell.length_b   1.000
_cell.length_c   1.000
_cell.angle_alpha   90.00
_cell.angle_beta   90.00
_cell.angle_gamma   90.00
#
_symmetry.space_group_name_H-M   'P 1'
#
loop_
_entity.id
_entity.type
_entity.pdbx_description
1 polymer ?
#
loop_
_entity_poly.entity_id
_entity_poly.type
_entity_poly.pdbx_seq_one_letter_code
_entity_poly.pdbx_strand_id
1 'polypeptide(L)'
;MLEVGAFPVESVVSSDVTRWRDGTLEVNEEELVDLVRQDERIPWASVEVANPGEKVRIINDYDIIEPRVKVDGTGQTFPAIAGRLPGAVGQGRTHTLGSCALVGCV
;
A
#
# COMPACT_ATOMS: atom_id res chain seq x y z
N MET A 1 7.51 6.59 -22.22
CA MET A 1 8.34 6.91 -21.04
C MET A 1 7.51 6.68 -19.80
N LEU A 2 8.11 6.28 -18.68
CA LEU A 2 7.39 6.12 -17.41
C LEU A 2 7.30 7.47 -16.68
N GLU A 3 6.12 7.80 -16.19
CA GLU A 3 5.90 8.90 -15.25
C GLU A 3 5.57 8.33 -13.86
N VAL A 4 6.11 8.97 -12.80
CA VAL A 4 5.82 8.63 -11.41
C VAL A 4 5.13 9.82 -10.74
N GLY A 5 3.87 9.65 -10.36
CA GLY A 5 3.13 10.60 -9.55
C GLY A 5 3.25 10.23 -8.07
N ALA A 6 4.12 10.91 -7.33
CA ALA A 6 4.28 10.66 -5.90
C ALA A 6 3.24 11.45 -5.09
N PHE A 7 2.59 10.78 -4.16
CA PHE A 7 1.74 11.36 -3.12
C PHE A 7 2.48 11.20 -1.79
N PRO A 8 3.20 12.22 -1.31
CA PRO A 8 3.98 12.11 -0.08
C PRO A 8 3.06 11.88 1.12
N VAL A 9 3.44 10.96 2.00
CA VAL A 9 2.75 10.70 3.25
C VAL A 9 3.67 11.13 4.39
N GLU A 10 3.21 12.11 5.15
CA GLU A 10 3.89 12.63 6.35
C GLU A 10 3.38 11.95 7.61
N SER A 11 2.10 11.57 7.62
CA SER A 11 1.49 10.80 8.70
C SER A 11 0.36 9.90 8.19
N VAL A 12 0.12 8.84 8.93
CA VAL A 12 -0.99 7.91 8.72
C VAL A 12 -1.87 7.94 9.97
N VAL A 13 -3.19 7.97 9.78
CA VAL A 13 -4.16 7.99 10.88
C VAL A 13 -5.29 7.01 10.60
N SER A 14 -5.72 6.29 11.64
CA SER A 14 -6.94 5.48 11.57
C SER A 14 -8.16 6.39 11.43
N SER A 15 -9.07 6.03 10.54
CA SER A 15 -10.27 6.82 10.19
C SER A 15 -11.40 5.90 9.74
N ASP A 16 -12.62 6.41 9.68
CA ASP A 16 -13.77 5.67 9.12
C ASP A 16 -13.75 5.66 7.59
N VAL A 17 -12.82 6.38 6.95
CA VAL A 17 -12.69 6.47 5.49
C VAL A 17 -11.23 6.35 5.06
N THR A 18 -11.00 5.75 3.90
CA THR A 18 -9.68 5.71 3.27
C THR A 18 -9.50 6.87 2.31
N ARG A 19 -8.57 7.78 2.58
CA ARG A 19 -8.22 8.90 1.68
C ARG A 19 -6.85 9.50 1.98
N TRP A 20 -6.23 10.08 0.96
CA TRP A 20 -5.05 10.93 1.13
C TRP A 20 -5.44 12.42 1.01
N ARG A 21 -4.99 13.25 1.95
CA ARG A 21 -5.20 14.70 1.96
C ARG A 21 -3.99 15.42 2.54
N ASP A 22 -3.36 16.27 1.72
CA ASP A 22 -2.31 17.21 2.14
C ASP A 22 -1.22 16.58 3.02
N GLY A 23 -0.72 15.39 2.65
CA GLY A 23 0.31 14.67 3.39
C GLY A 23 -0.20 13.68 4.44
N THR A 24 -1.48 13.73 4.80
CA THR A 24 -2.10 12.77 5.73
C THR A 24 -2.83 11.66 4.98
N LEU A 25 -2.48 10.42 5.30
CA LEU A 25 -3.20 9.24 4.84
C LEU A 25 -4.17 8.77 5.93
N GLU A 26 -5.46 9.01 5.71
CA GLU A 26 -6.53 8.43 6.50
C GLU A 26 -6.80 7.01 5.99
N VAL A 27 -6.84 6.04 6.90
CA VAL A 27 -7.02 4.62 6.58
C VAL A 27 -8.19 4.06 7.35
N ASN A 28 -9.15 3.47 6.61
CA ASN A 28 -10.14 2.59 7.22
C ASN A 28 -9.56 1.18 7.33
N GLU A 29 -9.21 0.79 8.57
CA GLU A 29 -8.61 -0.50 8.87
C GLU A 29 -9.57 -1.66 8.60
N GLU A 30 -10.86 -1.50 8.87
CA GLU A 30 -11.89 -2.51 8.60
C GLU A 30 -12.02 -2.75 7.10
N GLU A 31 -12.03 -1.70 6.28
CA GLU A 31 -12.06 -1.79 4.81
C GLU A 31 -10.86 -2.59 4.28
N LEU A 32 -9.65 -2.33 4.82
CA LEU A 32 -8.47 -3.09 4.44
C LEU A 32 -8.54 -4.56 4.88
N VAL A 33 -8.99 -4.83 6.11
CA VAL A 33 -9.15 -6.20 6.61
C VAL A 33 -10.18 -6.97 5.79
N ASP A 34 -11.29 -6.33 5.41
CA ASP A 34 -12.32 -6.94 4.59
C ASP A 34 -11.83 -7.25 3.17
N LEU A 35 -10.99 -6.37 2.57
CA LEU A 35 -10.31 -6.68 1.31
C LEU A 35 -9.39 -7.89 1.43
N VAL A 36 -8.59 -7.98 2.50
CA VAL A 36 -7.69 -9.12 2.74
C VAL A 36 -8.47 -10.42 2.94
N ARG A 37 -9.59 -10.37 3.66
CA ARG A 37 -10.48 -11.52 3.91
C ARG A 37 -11.18 -12.07 2.67
N GLN A 38 -11.13 -11.38 1.54
CA GLN A 38 -11.59 -11.95 0.26
C GLN A 38 -10.74 -13.14 -0.19
N ASP A 39 -9.52 -13.28 0.32
CA ASP A 39 -8.70 -14.46 0.15
C ASP A 39 -8.99 -15.49 1.25
N GLU A 40 -9.72 -16.55 0.90
CA GLU A 40 -10.13 -17.62 1.83
C GLU A 40 -8.95 -18.36 2.49
N ARG A 41 -7.73 -18.21 1.96
CA ARG A 41 -6.52 -18.79 2.55
C ARG A 41 -6.06 -18.04 3.79
N ILE A 42 -6.54 -16.82 4.02
CA ILE A 42 -6.15 -15.96 5.13
C ILE A 42 -7.19 -16.11 6.26
N PRO A 43 -6.86 -16.80 7.37
CA PRO A 43 -7.83 -17.08 8.43
C PRO A 43 -8.18 -15.85 9.28
N TRP A 44 -7.25 -14.89 9.39
CA TRP A 44 -7.44 -13.63 10.10
C TRP A 44 -6.45 -12.59 9.57
N ALA A 45 -6.79 -11.32 9.74
CA ALA A 45 -5.91 -10.19 9.47
C ALA A 45 -6.25 -9.06 10.45
N SER A 46 -5.25 -8.25 10.78
CA SER A 46 -5.38 -6.98 11.48
C SER A 46 -4.48 -5.96 10.80
N VAL A 47 -4.82 -4.68 10.95
CA VAL A 47 -4.00 -3.57 10.47
C VAL A 47 -3.66 -2.71 11.67
N GLU A 48 -2.42 -2.28 11.74
CA GLU A 48 -1.95 -1.31 12.73
C GLU A 48 -1.25 -0.17 12.00
N VAL A 49 -1.41 1.04 12.53
CA VAL A 49 -0.76 2.24 12.01
C VAL A 49 0.36 2.65 12.95
N ALA A 50 1.52 2.98 12.38
CA ALA A 50 2.66 3.52 13.11
C ALA A 50 3.25 4.72 12.37
N ASN A 51 3.57 5.78 13.11
CA ASN A 51 4.16 7.00 12.59
C ASN A 51 5.61 7.19 13.07
N PRO A 52 6.45 7.87 12.26
CA PRO A 52 7.80 8.25 12.70
C PRO A 52 7.78 9.02 14.04
N GLY A 53 8.60 8.58 14.99
CA GLY A 53 8.71 9.18 16.32
C GLY A 53 7.86 8.49 17.40
N GLU A 54 6.92 7.63 17.03
CA GLU A 54 6.20 6.79 17.99
C GLU A 54 7.11 5.69 18.56
N LYS A 55 6.87 5.31 19.82
CA LYS A 55 7.60 4.22 20.49
C LYS A 55 6.98 2.87 20.12
N VAL A 56 6.99 2.54 18.84
CA VAL A 56 6.49 1.28 18.28
C VAL A 56 7.68 0.42 17.85
N ARG A 57 7.58 -0.89 18.09
CA ARG A 57 8.54 -1.87 17.58
C ARG A 57 7.82 -2.82 16.63
N ILE A 58 8.21 -2.79 15.37
CA ILE A 58 7.77 -3.74 14.35
C ILE A 58 8.72 -4.94 14.42
N ILE A 59 8.17 -6.15 14.53
CA ILE A 59 8.89 -7.42 14.59
C ILE A 59 8.22 -8.43 13.65
N ASN A 60 8.94 -9.50 13.32
CA ASN A 60 8.47 -10.56 12.42
C ASN A 60 8.04 -10.02 11.05
N ASP A 61 8.70 -8.97 10.57
CA ASP A 61 8.48 -8.45 9.23
C ASP A 61 9.00 -9.45 8.20
N TYR A 62 8.21 -9.66 7.16
CA TYR A 62 8.55 -10.51 6.03
C TYR A 62 8.86 -9.69 4.78
N ASP A 63 8.08 -8.62 4.55
CA ASP A 63 8.25 -7.75 3.41
C ASP A 63 7.90 -6.30 3.77
N ILE A 64 8.58 -5.35 3.12
CA ILE A 64 8.39 -3.91 3.30
C ILE A 64 8.17 -3.32 1.92
N ILE A 65 6.94 -2.91 1.65
CA ILE A 65 6.49 -2.53 0.32
C ILE A 65 6.08 -1.07 0.34
N GLU A 66 6.66 -0.26 -0.56
CA GLU A 66 6.09 1.06 -0.85
C GLU A 66 4.79 0.87 -1.64
N PRO A 67 3.64 1.38 -1.18
CA PRO A 67 2.37 1.21 -1.88
C PRO A 67 2.37 1.91 -3.23
N ARG A 68 2.03 1.16 -4.28
CA ARG A 68 2.07 1.63 -5.68
C ARG A 68 0.90 1.09 -6.48
N VAL A 69 0.36 1.94 -7.36
CA VAL A 69 -0.68 1.56 -8.30
C VAL A 69 -0.35 2.05 -9.71
N LYS A 70 -0.56 1.18 -10.70
CA LYS A 70 -0.47 1.57 -12.11
C LYS A 70 -1.80 2.20 -12.54
N VAL A 71 -1.78 3.46 -12.97
CA VAL A 71 -3.00 4.19 -13.35
C VAL A 71 -3.10 4.42 -14.86
N ASP A 72 -2.01 4.26 -15.59
CA ASP A 72 -1.97 4.29 -17.05
C ASP A 72 -0.86 3.37 -17.59
N GLY A 73 -1.09 2.77 -18.76
CA GLY A 73 -0.20 1.80 -19.41
C GLY A 73 -0.70 0.34 -19.31
N THR A 74 -0.01 -0.56 -20.00
CA THR A 74 -0.44 -1.98 -20.14
C THR A 74 0.13 -2.93 -19.09
N GLY A 75 1.12 -2.49 -18.31
CA GLY A 75 1.71 -3.29 -17.23
C GLY A 75 0.95 -3.15 -15.90
N GLN A 76 1.46 -3.79 -14.85
CA GLN A 76 0.92 -3.70 -13.48
C GLN A 76 2.05 -3.57 -12.44
N THR A 77 1.75 -3.01 -11.27
CA THR A 77 2.64 -3.05 -10.11
C THR A 77 2.67 -4.46 -9.51
N PHE A 78 3.84 -4.87 -9.00
CA PHE A 78 4.05 -6.19 -8.36
C PHE A 78 3.55 -7.39 -9.20
N PRO A 79 3.98 -7.56 -10.47
CA PRO A 79 3.39 -8.54 -11.39
C PRO A 79 3.57 -10.00 -10.95
N ALA A 80 4.51 -10.29 -10.05
CA ALA A 80 4.65 -11.63 -9.47
C ALA A 80 3.58 -11.94 -8.41
N ILE A 81 3.00 -10.91 -7.79
CA ILE A 81 2.05 -11.01 -6.67
C ILE A 81 0.63 -10.68 -7.15
N ALA A 82 0.45 -9.54 -7.78
CA ALA A 82 -0.86 -9.02 -8.19
C ALA A 82 -1.37 -9.59 -9.54
N GLY A 83 -0.64 -10.55 -10.11
CA GLY A 83 -0.98 -11.23 -11.36
C GLY A 83 -0.03 -10.88 -12.51
N ARG A 84 0.28 -11.89 -13.33
CA ARG A 84 1.16 -11.76 -14.51
C ARG A 84 0.38 -11.24 -15.70
N LEU A 85 -0.01 -9.97 -15.67
CA LEU A 85 -0.51 -9.30 -16.86
C LEU A 85 0.65 -9.04 -17.84
N PRO A 86 0.53 -9.45 -19.11
CA PRO A 86 1.53 -9.12 -20.13
C PRO A 86 1.50 -7.61 -20.41
N GLY A 87 2.62 -6.91 -20.21
CA GLY A 87 2.70 -5.48 -20.46
C GLY A 87 4.02 -4.84 -20.03
N ALA A 88 4.40 -3.73 -20.67
CA ALA A 88 5.64 -3.04 -20.36
C ALA A 88 5.48 -2.17 -19.09
N VAL A 89 6.25 -2.47 -18.05
CA VAL A 89 6.21 -1.71 -16.78
C VAL A 89 6.89 -0.34 -16.86
N GLY A 90 7.82 -0.16 -17.82
CA GLY A 90 8.59 1.08 -18.05
C GLY A 90 7.89 2.16 -18.87
N GLN A 91 6.56 2.05 -19.06
CA GLN A 91 5.75 3.03 -19.81
C GLN A 91 4.47 3.37 -19.05
N GLY A 92 3.82 4.49 -19.40
CA GLY A 92 2.58 4.95 -18.75
C GLY A 92 2.85 5.66 -17.42
N ARG A 93 1.88 5.63 -16.49
CA ARG A 93 1.94 6.35 -15.22
C ARG A 93 1.70 5.44 -14.02
N THR A 94 2.56 5.56 -13.02
CA THR A 94 2.43 4.87 -11.73
C THR A 94 2.29 5.91 -10.62
N HIS A 95 1.32 5.72 -9.74
CA HIS A 95 1.20 6.50 -8.50
C HIS A 95 1.82 5.76 -7.33
N THR A 96 2.44 6.50 -6.42
CA THR A 96 3.07 5.95 -5.21
C THR A 96 2.61 6.73 -3.99
N LEU A 97 2.43 6.04 -2.86
CA LEU A 97 2.35 6.68 -1.55
C LEU A 97 3.78 6.85 -1.03
N GLY A 98 4.41 7.96 -1.41
CA GLY A 98 5.81 8.22 -1.10
C GLY A 98 6.03 8.41 0.40
N SER A 99 7.18 7.97 0.90
CA SER A 99 7.51 8.00 2.34
C SER A 99 6.56 7.19 3.24
N CYS A 100 5.75 6.30 2.66
CA CYS A 100 4.93 5.32 3.36
C CYS A 100 5.39 3.90 3.00
N ALA A 101 5.30 2.99 3.95
CA ALA A 101 5.56 1.58 3.72
C ALA A 101 4.43 0.74 4.33
N LEU A 102 3.99 -0.28 3.59
CA LEU A 102 3.22 -1.39 4.11
C LEU A 102 4.21 -2.46 4.57
N VAL A 103 4.14 -2.86 5.84
CA VAL A 103 4.97 -3.93 6.39
C VAL A 103 4.11 -5.16 6.58
N GLY A 104 4.46 -6.25 5.91
CA GLY A 104 3.81 -7.54 6.09
C GLY A 104 4.42 -8.27 7.28
N CYS A 105 3.61 -8.54 8.32
CA CYS A 105 4.00 -9.29 9.52
C CYS A 105 3.26 -10.63 9.58
N VAL A 106 3.91 -11.67 10.12
CA VAL A 106 3.33 -13.00 10.34
C VAL A 106 3.54 -13.50 11.76
#